data_AF-A0A8J7URL0-F1
#
_entry.id   AF-A0A8J7URL0-F1
#
_cell.length_a   1.000
_cell.length_b   1.000
_cell.length_c   1.000
_cell.angle_alpha   90.00
_cell.angle_beta   90.00
_cell.angle_gamma   90.00
#
_symmetry.space_group_name_H-M   'P 1'
#
loop_
_entity.id
_entity.type
_entity.pdbx_description
1 polymer ?
#
loop_
_entity_poly.entity_id
_entity_poly.type
_entity_poly.pdbx_seq_one_letter_code
_entity_poly.pdbx_strand_id
1 'polypeptide(L)'
;MELLTEKDMDKIEEVVKKRYGRVPYIIERMAENPKLLVSKVNYDEAVVDDYKHLDAKTVELISIAVVSALGCEHCIDFHIDAGKKMGITDEQIMTAVMVAGSLANSAVLSKATRSMQKINQFYGKE
;
A
#
# COMPACT_ATOMS: atom_id res chain seq x y z
N MET A 1 7.02 17.99 -10.69
CA MET A 1 5.95 17.49 -11.58
C MET A 1 4.82 18.50 -11.56
N GLU A 2 4.22 18.83 -12.70
CA GLU A 2 3.03 19.68 -12.75
C GLU A 2 1.81 18.88 -12.27
N LEU A 3 0.92 19.50 -11.50
CA LEU A 3 -0.25 18.81 -10.96
C LEU A 3 -1.26 18.50 -12.07
N LEU A 4 -1.76 17.27 -12.10
CA LEU A 4 -2.84 16.87 -13.00
C LEU A 4 -4.13 17.59 -12.61
N THR A 5 -4.97 17.85 -13.61
CA THR A 5 -6.30 18.45 -13.45
C THR A 5 -7.39 17.54 -14.03
N GLU A 6 -8.66 17.91 -13.86
CA GLU A 6 -9.79 17.20 -14.50
C GLU A 6 -9.70 17.17 -16.03
N LYS A 7 -8.87 18.02 -16.65
CA LYS A 7 -8.62 18.01 -18.10
C LYS A 7 -7.58 16.96 -18.52
N ASP A 8 -6.88 16.34 -17.57
CA ASP A 8 -5.78 15.41 -17.79
C ASP A 8 -6.19 13.94 -17.58
N MET A 9 -7.49 13.64 -17.66
CA MET A 9 -8.02 12.29 -17.39
C MET A 9 -7.40 11.20 -18.27
N ASP A 10 -7.15 11.49 -19.56
CA ASP A 10 -6.50 10.54 -20.47
C ASP A 10 -5.07 10.20 -20.00
N LYS A 11 -4.35 11.20 -19.45
CA LYS A 11 -2.98 11.01 -18.93
C LYS A 11 -2.97 10.19 -17.65
N ILE A 12 -4.03 10.28 -16.83
CA ILE A 12 -4.13 9.48 -15.60
C ILE A 12 -4.12 7.99 -15.93
N GLU A 13 -4.88 7.59 -16.94
CA GLU A 13 -4.92 6.19 -17.35
C GLU A 13 -3.55 5.69 -17.82
N GLU A 14 -2.82 6.52 -18.58
CA GLU A 14 -1.45 6.22 -19.02
C GLU A 14 -0.48 6.09 -17.85
N VAL A 15 -0.51 7.02 -16.88
CA VAL A 15 0.34 6.97 -15.68
C VAL A 15 0.09 5.69 -14.89
N VAL A 16 -1.19 5.36 -14.66
CA VAL A 16 -1.58 4.17 -13.90
C VAL A 16 -1.18 2.88 -14.62
N LYS A 17 -1.39 2.79 -15.94
CA LYS A 17 -0.95 1.64 -16.74
C LYS A 17 0.57 1.51 -16.78
N LYS A 18 1.31 2.62 -16.91
CA LYS A 18 2.77 2.60 -16.87
C LYS A 18 3.28 2.03 -15.54
N ARG A 19 2.60 2.36 -14.45
CA ARG A 19 2.97 1.94 -13.09
C ARG A 19 2.64 0.49 -12.80
N TYR A 20 1.43 0.04 -13.12
CA TYR A 20 0.93 -1.27 -12.67
C TYR A 20 0.68 -2.27 -13.82
N GLY A 21 0.91 -1.87 -15.07
CA GLY A 21 0.60 -2.66 -16.26
C GLY A 21 -0.90 -2.81 -16.57
N ARG A 22 -1.78 -2.32 -15.69
CA ARG A 22 -3.24 -2.28 -15.87
C ARG A 22 -3.86 -1.17 -15.03
N VAL A 23 -5.11 -0.82 -15.33
CA VAL A 23 -5.90 0.08 -14.49
C VAL A 23 -6.53 -0.74 -13.36
N PRO A 24 -6.33 -0.40 -12.08
CA PRO A 24 -7.01 -1.05 -10.96
C PRO A 24 -8.51 -0.71 -10.96
N TYR A 25 -9.34 -1.65 -10.52
CA TYR A 25 -10.79 -1.44 -10.38
C TYR A 25 -11.16 -0.19 -9.58
N ILE A 26 -10.39 0.13 -8.53
CA ILE A 26 -10.60 1.33 -7.72
C ILE A 26 -10.48 2.59 -8.57
N ILE A 27 -9.49 2.67 -9.46
CA ILE A 27 -9.29 3.81 -10.35
C ILE A 27 -10.43 3.93 -11.36
N GLU A 28 -10.90 2.81 -11.91
CA GLU A 28 -12.06 2.79 -12.81
C GLU A 28 -13.32 3.34 -12.13
N ARG A 29 -13.58 2.93 -10.88
CA ARG A 29 -14.72 3.45 -10.11
C ARG A 29 -14.54 4.91 -9.72
N MET A 30 -13.33 5.30 -9.34
CA MET A 30 -13.02 6.69 -8.99
C MET A 30 -13.15 7.64 -10.17
N ALA A 31 -13.02 7.16 -11.42
CA ALA A 31 -13.23 7.97 -12.62
C ALA A 31 -14.65 8.54 -12.74
N GLU A 32 -15.64 7.95 -12.03
CA GLU A 32 -17.00 8.50 -11.89
C GLU A 32 -17.02 9.84 -11.14
N ASN A 33 -15.96 10.16 -10.39
CA ASN A 33 -15.72 11.46 -9.76
C ASN A 33 -14.31 11.98 -10.11
N PRO A 34 -14.15 12.66 -11.27
CA PRO A 34 -12.86 13.10 -11.78
C PRO A 34 -12.04 13.93 -10.78
N LYS A 35 -12.69 14.84 -10.06
CA LYS A 35 -12.03 15.67 -9.03
C LYS A 35 -11.40 14.83 -7.92
N LEU A 36 -12.10 13.78 -7.48
CA LEU A 36 -11.58 12.86 -6.47
C LEU A 36 -10.42 12.02 -7.03
N LEU A 37 -10.55 11.48 -8.24
CA LEU A 37 -9.52 10.67 -8.87
C LEU A 37 -8.22 11.47 -9.07
N VAL A 38 -8.31 12.66 -9.66
CA VAL A 38 -7.16 13.56 -9.88
C VAL A 38 -6.45 13.86 -8.56
N SER A 39 -7.22 14.15 -7.50
CA SER A 39 -6.66 14.43 -6.18
C SER A 39 -5.89 13.23 -5.62
N LYS A 40 -6.42 12.01 -5.78
CA LYS A 40 -5.78 10.78 -5.33
C LYS A 40 -4.50 10.48 -6.11
N VAL A 41 -4.52 10.61 -7.44
CA VAL A 41 -3.36 10.32 -8.29
C VAL A 41 -2.23 11.31 -8.01
N ASN A 42 -2.54 12.61 -7.91
CA ASN A 42 -1.55 13.62 -7.53
C ASN A 42 -0.94 13.33 -6.15
N TYR A 43 -1.76 12.91 -5.18
CA TYR A 43 -1.28 12.50 -3.86
C TYR A 43 -0.34 11.29 -3.94
N ASP A 44 -0.73 10.24 -4.65
CA ASP A 44 0.09 9.02 -4.78
C ASP A 44 1.43 9.29 -5.46
N GLU A 45 1.43 10.10 -6.52
CA GLU A 45 2.65 10.48 -7.21
C GLU A 45 3.56 11.35 -6.33
N ALA A 46 2.99 12.27 -5.54
CA ALA A 46 3.74 13.07 -4.58
C ALA A 46 4.34 12.23 -3.44
N VAL A 47 3.63 11.20 -2.98
CA VAL A 47 4.12 10.26 -1.95
C VAL A 47 5.31 9.44 -2.46
N VAL A 48 5.26 9.04 -3.73
CA VAL A 48 6.27 8.16 -4.34
C VAL A 48 7.45 8.94 -4.91
N ASP A 49 7.28 10.25 -5.13
CA ASP A 49 8.30 11.21 -5.58
C ASP A 49 9.11 10.70 -6.78
N ASP A 50 8.40 10.15 -7.78
CA ASP A 50 8.99 9.55 -9.00
C ASP A 50 10.12 8.54 -8.71
N TYR A 51 10.00 7.81 -7.59
CA TYR A 51 11.00 6.82 -7.14
C TYR A 51 12.40 7.41 -6.90
N LYS A 52 12.49 8.71 -6.64
CA LYS A 52 13.76 9.41 -6.38
C LYS A 52 14.50 8.88 -5.15
N HIS A 53 13.74 8.44 -4.15
CA HIS A 53 14.27 8.00 -2.85
C HIS A 53 14.20 6.48 -2.62
N LEU A 54 13.25 5.80 -3.26
CA LEU A 54 13.12 4.34 -3.25
C LEU A 54 12.79 3.89 -4.66
N ASP A 55 13.49 2.89 -5.18
CA ASP A 55 13.20 2.34 -6.49
C ASP A 55 11.82 1.65 -6.53
N ALA A 56 11.29 1.48 -7.74
CA ALA A 56 9.95 0.95 -7.92
C ALA A 56 9.74 -0.45 -7.35
N LYS A 57 10.75 -1.34 -7.41
CA LYS A 57 10.62 -2.69 -6.83
C LYS A 57 10.59 -2.63 -5.31
N THR A 58 11.38 -1.75 -4.71
CA THR A 58 11.38 -1.53 -3.26
C THR A 58 10.03 -0.99 -2.78
N VAL A 59 9.46 -0.01 -3.47
CA VAL A 59 8.11 0.51 -3.16
C VAL A 59 7.05 -0.59 -3.28
N GLU A 60 7.12 -1.42 -4.32
CA GLU A 60 6.15 -2.50 -4.52
C GLU A 60 6.25 -3.60 -3.45
N LEU A 61 7.47 -3.97 -3.02
CA LEU A 61 7.68 -4.88 -1.88
C LEU A 61 7.09 -4.32 -0.58
N ILE A 62 7.23 -3.01 -0.33
CA ILE A 62 6.60 -2.34 0.81
C ILE A 62 5.07 -2.41 0.68
N SER A 63 4.52 -2.12 -0.50
CA SER A 63 3.08 -2.24 -0.77
C SER A 63 2.57 -3.64 -0.46
N ILE A 64 3.22 -4.69 -0.98
CA ILE A 64 2.87 -6.10 -0.74
C ILE A 64 2.87 -6.41 0.76
N ALA A 65 3.93 -6.00 1.48
CA ALA A 65 4.02 -6.21 2.93
C ALA A 65 2.87 -5.52 3.68
N VAL A 66 2.59 -4.25 3.36
CA VAL A 66 1.54 -3.46 4.03
C VAL A 66 0.15 -4.02 3.75
N VAL A 67 -0.20 -4.32 2.49
CA VAL A 67 -1.54 -4.85 2.17
C VAL A 67 -1.75 -6.25 2.74
N SER A 68 -0.68 -7.04 2.86
CA SER A 68 -0.71 -8.34 3.54
C SER A 68 -0.98 -8.20 5.04
N ALA A 69 -0.31 -7.25 5.72
CA ALA A 69 -0.56 -6.97 7.13
C ALA A 69 -1.99 -6.43 7.39
N LEU A 70 -2.56 -5.71 6.43
CA LEU A 70 -3.93 -5.18 6.51
C LEU A 70 -5.01 -6.20 6.12
N GLY A 71 -4.65 -7.31 5.48
CA GLY A 71 -5.59 -8.35 5.06
C GLY A 71 -6.51 -7.96 3.89
N CYS A 72 -6.08 -7.07 2.99
CA CYS A 72 -6.87 -6.73 1.79
C CYS A 72 -6.63 -7.75 0.67
N GLU A 73 -7.44 -8.81 0.58
CA GLU A 73 -7.27 -9.89 -0.40
C GLU A 73 -7.13 -9.40 -1.84
N HIS A 74 -8.04 -8.54 -2.32
CA HIS A 74 -7.96 -8.00 -3.69
C HIS A 74 -6.73 -7.12 -3.93
N CYS A 75 -6.24 -6.42 -2.90
CA CYS A 75 -5.03 -5.62 -2.99
C CYS A 75 -3.78 -6.50 -3.05
N ILE A 76 -3.76 -7.60 -2.29
CA ILE A 76 -2.65 -8.56 -2.26
C ILE A 76 -2.43 -9.14 -3.66
N ASP A 77 -3.48 -9.68 -4.28
CA ASP A 77 -3.38 -10.25 -5.63
C ASP A 77 -2.92 -9.23 -6.66
N PHE A 78 -3.44 -8.00 -6.57
CA PHE A 78 -3.06 -6.89 -7.45
C PHE A 78 -1.56 -6.56 -7.35
N HIS A 79 -1.05 -6.36 -6.13
CA HIS A 79 0.34 -5.97 -5.91
C HIS A 79 1.33 -7.11 -6.18
N ILE A 80 0.93 -8.36 -5.92
CA ILE A 80 1.75 -9.53 -6.31
C ILE A 80 1.88 -9.59 -7.85
N ASP A 81 0.78 -9.44 -8.60
CA ASP A 81 0.81 -9.43 -10.07
C ASP A 81 1.68 -8.28 -10.61
N ALA A 82 1.52 -7.07 -10.08
CA ALA A 82 2.35 -5.92 -10.44
C ALA A 82 3.83 -6.18 -10.14
N GLY A 83 4.15 -6.66 -8.94
CA GLY A 83 5.52 -6.99 -8.54
C GLY A 83 6.16 -8.07 -9.42
N LYS A 84 5.40 -9.10 -9.80
CA LYS A 84 5.86 -10.14 -10.74
C LYS A 84 6.23 -9.58 -12.09
N LYS A 85 5.44 -8.66 -12.64
CA LYS A 85 5.75 -7.95 -13.91
C LYS A 85 7.02 -7.10 -13.81
N MET A 86 7.35 -6.63 -12.61
CA MET A 86 8.60 -5.92 -12.31
C MET A 86 9.79 -6.87 -12.08
N GLY A 87 9.58 -8.19 -12.15
CA GLY A 87 10.60 -9.20 -11.92
C GLY A 87 10.97 -9.38 -10.44
N ILE A 88 10.02 -9.15 -9.52
CA ILE A 88 10.16 -9.53 -8.11
C ILE A 88 9.96 -11.05 -7.99
N THR A 89 10.87 -11.74 -7.30
CA THR A 89 10.83 -13.21 -7.17
C THR A 89 9.87 -13.67 -6.08
N ASP A 90 9.50 -14.96 -6.09
CA ASP A 90 8.67 -15.55 -5.03
C ASP A 90 9.35 -15.45 -3.66
N GLU A 91 10.67 -15.60 -3.60
CA GLU A 91 11.44 -15.50 -2.36
C GLU A 91 11.40 -14.08 -1.79
N GLN A 92 11.47 -13.06 -2.64
CA GLN A 92 11.35 -11.67 -2.21
C GLN A 92 9.96 -11.37 -1.65
N ILE A 93 8.90 -11.84 -2.34
CA ILE A 93 7.51 -11.69 -1.90
C ILE A 93 7.31 -12.41 -0.57
N MET A 94 7.73 -13.67 -0.47
CA MET A 94 7.61 -14.46 0.75
C MET A 94 8.33 -13.79 1.93
N THR A 95 9.53 -13.27 1.69
CA THR A 95 10.28 -12.52 2.72
C THR A 95 9.50 -11.28 3.18
N ALA A 96 8.97 -10.49 2.26
CA ALA A 96 8.17 -9.30 2.60
C ALA A 96 6.92 -9.64 3.41
N VAL A 97 6.19 -10.70 3.04
CA VAL A 97 5.00 -11.17 3.75
C VAL A 97 5.35 -11.69 5.15
N MET A 98 6.44 -12.45 5.30
CA MET A 98 6.88 -12.96 6.60
C MET A 98 7.31 -11.84 7.56
N VAL A 99 8.02 -10.82 7.04
CA VAL A 99 8.36 -9.61 7.81
C VAL A 99 7.09 -8.89 8.26
N ALA A 100 6.12 -8.70 7.36
CA ALA A 100 4.83 -8.08 7.67
C ALA A 100 4.08 -8.85 8.79
N GLY A 101 4.00 -10.18 8.69
CA GLY A 101 3.36 -11.03 9.69
C GLY A 101 4.03 -10.94 11.07
N SER A 102 5.36 -10.93 11.12
CA SER A 102 6.12 -10.76 12.36
C SER A 102 5.82 -9.42 13.06
N LEU A 103 5.77 -8.32 12.29
CA LEU A 103 5.46 -6.99 12.80
C LEU A 103 3.99 -6.86 13.23
N ALA A 104 3.06 -7.45 12.47
CA ALA A 104 1.65 -7.48 12.83
C ALA A 104 1.43 -8.21 14.17
N ASN A 105 2.07 -9.38 14.37
CA ASN A 105 2.07 -10.10 15.65
C ASN A 105 2.64 -9.23 16.79
N SER A 106 3.78 -8.58 16.54
CA SER A 106 4.43 -7.70 17.53
C SER A 106 3.55 -6.52 17.93
N ALA A 107 2.81 -5.94 16.97
CA ALA A 107 1.88 -4.83 17.23
C ALA A 107 0.72 -5.26 18.13
N VAL A 108 0.15 -6.45 17.90
CA VAL A 108 -0.90 -7.04 18.76
C VAL A 108 -0.38 -7.25 20.17
N LEU A 109 0.78 -7.92 20.31
CA LEU A 109 1.38 -8.20 21.62
C LEU A 109 1.70 -6.90 22.37
N SER A 110 2.32 -5.91 21.71
CA SER A 110 2.66 -4.62 22.31
C SER A 110 1.41 -3.87 22.81
N LYS A 111 0.34 -3.80 22.01
CA LYS A 111 -0.89 -3.09 22.39
C LYS A 111 -1.64 -3.82 23.50
N ALA A 112 -1.77 -5.14 23.40
CA ALA A 112 -2.52 -5.96 24.35
C ALA A 112 -1.82 -6.00 25.73
N THR A 113 -0.52 -6.30 25.77
CA THR A 113 0.23 -6.42 27.03
C THR A 113 0.27 -5.09 27.81
N ARG A 114 0.42 -3.94 27.13
CA ARG A 114 0.32 -2.62 27.78
C ARG A 114 -1.07 -2.34 28.33
N SER A 115 -2.12 -2.78 27.64
CA SER A 115 -3.49 -2.64 28.13
C SER A 115 -3.73 -3.51 29.37
N MET A 116 -3.21 -4.74 29.39
CA MET A 116 -3.24 -5.62 30.56
C MET A 116 -2.47 -5.02 31.74
N GLN A 117 -1.30 -4.41 31.51
CA GLN A 117 -0.54 -3.74 32.56
C GLN A 117 -1.35 -2.61 33.21
N LYS A 118 -2.07 -1.80 32.42
CA LYS A 118 -2.96 -0.76 32.94
C LYS A 118 -4.08 -1.35 33.78
N ILE A 119 -4.71 -2.44 33.32
CA ILE A 119 -5.75 -3.14 34.10
C ILE A 119 -5.17 -3.61 35.43
N ASN A 120 -3.97 -4.17 35.47
CA ASN A 120 -3.32 -4.56 36.73
C ASN A 120 -2.99 -3.37 37.63
N GLN A 121 -2.75 -2.18 37.08
CA GLN A 121 -2.53 -0.97 37.87
C GLN A 121 -3.84 -0.37 38.43
N PHE A 122 -4.96 -0.51 37.71
CA PHE A 122 -6.26 0.05 38.10
C PHE A 122 -7.15 -0.92 38.88
N TYR A 123 -6.99 -2.23 38.66
CA TYR A 123 -7.82 -3.31 39.22
C TYR A 123 -7.01 -4.39 39.94
N GLY A 124 -5.67 -4.33 39.89
CA GLY A 124 -4.79 -5.12 40.77
C GLY A 124 -4.77 -4.52 42.17
N LYS A 125 -5.19 -5.35 43.12
CA LYS A 125 -5.33 -5.09 44.55
C LYS A 125 -3.95 -5.01 45.24
N GLU A 126 -3.97 -4.39 46.44
CA GLU A 126 -2.97 -4.37 47.53
C GLU A 126 -1.79 -5.36 47.43
#